data_AF-A0A832AID5-F1
#
_entry.id   AF-A0A832AID5-F1
#
_cell.length_a   1.000
_cell.length_b   1.000
_cell.length_c   1.000
_cell.angle_alpha   90.00
_cell.angle_beta   90.00
_cell.angle_gamma   90.00
#
_symmetry.space_group_name_H-M   'P 1'
#
loop_
_entity.id
_entity.type
_entity.pdbx_description
1 polymer ?
#
loop_
_entity_poly.entity_id
_entity_poly.type
_entity_poly.pdbx_seq_one_letter_code
_entity_poly.pdbx_strand_id
1 'polypeptide(L)' 'MASRIAAEIQGNGKGDNFDGKGFCYIEIGDEKALRGEGSFYEMPHPVMNPRTPDHIQFAEKKAWVESWMATYL' A
#
# COMPACT_ATOMS: atom_id res chain seq x y z
N MET A 1 10.56 2.73 8.23
CA MET A 1 11.36 1.50 8.51
C MET A 1 12.87 1.76 8.41
N ALA A 2 13.41 2.15 7.25
CA ALA A 2 14.84 2.47 7.12
C ALA A 2 15.31 3.59 8.07
N SER A 3 14.50 4.65 8.23
CA SER A 3 14.76 5.74 9.17
C SER A 3 14.87 5.27 10.64
N ARG A 4 14.07 4.28 11.03
CA ARG A 4 14.08 3.73 12.39
C ARG A 4 15.31 2.90 12.67
N ILE A 5 15.73 2.06 11.71
CA ILE A 5 16.99 1.31 11.79
C ILE A 5 18.18 2.30 11.86
N ALA A 6 18.19 3.34 11.02
CA ALA A 6 19.22 4.37 11.07
C ALA A 6 19.27 5.09 12.43
N ALA A 7 18.12 5.47 12.99
CA ALA A 7 18.03 6.12 14.30
C ALA A 7 18.50 5.21 15.45
N GLU A 8 18.26 3.91 15.35
CA GLU A 8 18.75 2.90 16.30
C GLU A 8 20.27 2.79 16.25
N ILE A 9 20.85 2.67 15.04
CA ILE A 9 22.31 2.62 14.84
C ILE A 9 23.00 3.90 15.35
N GLN A 10 22.38 5.06 15.15
CA GLN A 10 22.91 6.36 15.57
C GLN A 10 22.71 6.66 17.07
N GLY A 11 22.02 5.80 17.83
CA GLY A 11 21.71 6.03 19.24
C GLY A 11 20.64 7.11 19.48
N ASN A 12 19.93 7.54 18.43
CA ASN A 12 18.96 8.63 18.46
C ASN A 12 17.52 8.16 18.77
N GLY A 13 17.26 6.85 18.78
CA GLY A 13 16.06 6.19 19.34
C GLY A 13 14.69 6.57 18.78
N LYS A 14 14.60 7.59 17.93
CA LYS A 14 13.37 8.16 17.40
C LYS A 14 13.41 8.09 15.87
N GLY A 15 12.86 7.02 15.32
CA GLY A 15 12.50 6.96 13.90
C GLY A 15 10.99 6.80 13.76
N ASP A 16 10.49 7.12 12.57
CA ASP A 16 9.06 7.02 12.29
C ASP A 16 8.57 5.57 12.42
N ASN A 17 7.46 5.41 13.12
CA ASN A 17 6.72 4.16 13.16
C ASN A 17 5.87 4.03 11.90
N PHE A 18 5.75 2.81 11.39
CA PHE A 18 4.72 2.50 10.41
C PHE A 18 3.34 2.74 11.06
N ASP A 19 2.44 3.41 10.36
CA ASP A 19 1.12 3.79 10.89
C ASP A 19 0.04 2.74 10.63
N GLY A 20 0.43 1.60 10.05
CA GLY A 20 -0.49 0.50 9.73
C GLY A 20 -1.25 0.70 8.42
N LYS A 21 -1.10 1.82 7.70
CA LYS A 21 -1.87 2.09 6.49
C LYS A 21 -1.25 1.47 5.26
N GLY A 22 -2.10 0.99 4.35
CA GLY A 22 -1.65 0.44 3.09
C GLY A 22 -2.78 0.30 2.08
N PHE A 23 -2.39 -0.08 0.87
CA PHE A 23 -3.34 -0.43 -0.18
C PHE A 23 -2.80 -1.57 -1.04
N CYS A 24 -3.71 -2.23 -1.75
CA CYS A 24 -3.40 -3.22 -2.78
C CYS A 24 -4.39 -3.13 -3.95
N TYR A 25 -4.03 -3.79 -5.05
CA TYR A 25 -4.96 -4.11 -6.13
C TYR A 25 -5.12 -5.64 -6.19
N ILE A 26 -6.35 -6.11 -6.38
CA ILE A 26 -6.67 -7.53 -6.60
C ILE A 26 -7.35 -7.63 -7.96
N GLU A 27 -6.71 -8.31 -8.90
CA GLU A 27 -7.28 -8.59 -10.22
C GLU A 27 -8.20 -9.81 -10.16
N ILE A 28 -9.32 -9.73 -10.87
CA ILE A 28 -10.34 -10.80 -10.88
C ILE A 28 -10.58 -11.40 -12.28
N GLY A 29 -9.74 -11.06 -13.25
CA GLY A 29 -9.97 -11.37 -14.68
C GLY A 29 -10.79 -10.31 -15.40
N ASP A 30 -11.07 -10.52 -16.69
CA ASP A 30 -11.83 -9.61 -17.56
C ASP A 30 -11.38 -8.14 -17.50
N GLU A 31 -10.07 -7.90 -17.35
CA GLU A 31 -9.51 -6.54 -17.17
C GLU A 31 -10.17 -5.74 -16.04
N LYS A 32 -10.59 -6.42 -14.96
CA LYS A 32 -11.15 -5.80 -13.76
C LYS A 32 -10.24 -6.02 -12.57
N ALA A 33 -10.14 -4.98 -11.76
CA ALA A 33 -9.48 -5.05 -10.47
C ALA A 33 -10.32 -4.34 -9.41
N LEU A 34 -10.09 -4.68 -8.15
CA LEU A 34 -10.52 -3.89 -7.00
C LEU A 34 -9.28 -3.31 -6.31
N ARG A 35 -9.38 -2.06 -5.89
CA ARG A 35 -8.41 -1.40 -5.02
C ARG A 35 -8.89 -1.56 -3.58
N GLY A 36 -8.10 -2.22 -2.76
CA GLY A 36 -8.34 -2.31 -1.32
C GLY A 36 -7.44 -1.30 -0.61
N GLU A 37 -8.03 -0.40 0.17
CA GLU A 37 -7.30 0.50 1.07
C GLU A 37 -7.70 0.22 2.51
N GLY A 38 -6.75 0.31 3.43
CA GLY A 38 -7.02 -0.09 4.80
C GLY A 38 -5.94 0.25 5.81
N SER A 39 -6.20 -0.17 7.04
CA SER A 39 -5.29 -0.04 8.16
C SER A 39 -5.25 -1.33 8.98
N PHE A 40 -4.04 -1.85 9.17
CA PHE A 40 -3.76 -3.04 9.96
C PHE A 40 -3.86 -2.82 11.47
N TYR A 41 -3.82 -1.56 11.92
CA TYR A 41 -3.83 -1.19 13.34
C TYR A 41 -5.20 -0.71 13.82
N GLU A 42 -6.22 -0.71 12.95
CA GLU A 42 -7.59 -0.48 13.38
C GLU A 42 -8.04 -1.58 14.34
N MET A 43 -8.82 -1.18 15.34
CA MET A 43 -9.35 -2.03 16.40
C MET A 43 -10.87 -2.08 16.32
N PRO A 44 -11.51 -3.22 16.63
CA PRO A 44 -10.94 -4.44 17.22
C PRO A 44 -10.25 -5.38 16.23
N HIS A 45 -10.33 -5.09 14.93
CA HIS A 45 -9.69 -5.86 13.88
C HIS A 45 -9.31 -4.94 12.71
N PRO A 46 -8.35 -5.36 11.86
CA PRO A 46 -8.00 -4.63 10.65
C PRO A 46 -9.23 -4.28 9.80
N VAL A 47 -9.17 -3.13 9.14
CA VAL A 47 -10.23 -2.68 8.23
C VAL A 47 -9.64 -2.54 6.83
N MET A 48 -10.33 -3.08 5.85
CA MET A 48 -10.06 -2.89 4.43
C MET A 48 -11.39 -2.58 3.73
N ASN A 49 -11.42 -1.49 2.97
CA ASN A 49 -12.61 -1.01 2.29
C ASN A 49 -12.44 -1.18 0.76
N PRO A 50 -12.83 -2.33 0.19
CA PRO A 50 -12.74 -2.52 -1.24
C PRO A 50 -13.94 -1.89 -1.94
N ARG A 51 -13.72 -1.34 -3.14
CA ARG A 51 -14.81 -1.04 -4.08
C ARG A 51 -15.12 -2.26 -4.94
N THR A 52 -16.30 -2.29 -5.56
CA THR A 52 -16.65 -3.30 -6.55
C THR A 52 -15.59 -3.33 -7.67
N PRO A 53 -15.13 -4.52 -8.11
CA PRO A 53 -14.14 -4.61 -9.17
C PRO A 53 -14.63 -3.99 -10.49
N ASP A 54 -13.79 -3.18 -11.14
CA ASP A 54 -14.09 -2.56 -12.43
C ASP A 54 -12.83 -2.33 -13.28
N HIS A 55 -13.04 -1.89 -14.51
CA HIS A 55 -11.97 -1.62 -15.49
C HIS A 55 -11.17 -0.35 -15.19
N ILE A 56 -11.77 0.60 -14.45
CA ILE A 56 -11.09 1.86 -14.07
C ILE A 56 -9.99 1.53 -13.08
N GLN A 57 -10.30 0.76 -12.04
CA GLN A 57 -9.34 0.30 -11.03
C GLN A 57 -8.24 -0.57 -11.64
N PHE A 58 -8.54 -1.35 -12.69
CA PHE A 58 -7.52 -2.08 -13.44
C PHE A 58 -6.57 -1.13 -14.20
N ALA A 59 -7.10 -0.08 -14.83
CA ALA A 59 -6.27 0.94 -15.47
C ALA A 59 -5.42 1.72 -14.45
N GLU A 60 -5.99 2.08 -13.29
CA GLU A 60 -5.27 2.71 -12.17
C GLU A 60 -4.12 1.84 -11.68
N LYS A 61 -4.33 0.52 -11.58
CA LYS A 61 -3.29 -0.45 -11.23
C LYS A 61 -2.15 -0.43 -12.25
N LYS A 62 -2.46 -0.47 -13.55
CA LYS A 62 -1.44 -0.44 -14.61
C LYS A 62 -0.60 0.82 -14.55
N ALA A 63 -1.25 1.98 -14.47
CA ALA A 63 -0.56 3.27 -14.35
C ALA A 63 0.32 3.34 -13.09
N TRP A 64 -0.16 2.81 -11.96
CA TRP A 64 0.64 2.73 -10.74
C TRP A 64 1.90 1.88 -10.93
N VAL A 65 1.77 0.68 -11.51
CA VAL A 65 2.93 -0.20 -11.80
C VAL A 65 3.91 0.46 -12.75
N GLU A 66 3.43 1.07 -13.84
CA GLU A 66 4.27 1.77 -14.82
C GLU A 66 5.06 2.91 -14.16
N SER A 67 4.40 3.71 -13.30
CA SER A 67 5.06 4.80 -12.57
C SER A 67 6.13 4.28 -11.59
N TRP A 68 5.84 3.17 -10.90
CA TRP A 68 6.77 2.54 -9.98
C TRP A 68 7.98 1.99 -10.72
N MET A 69 7.75 1.28 -11.82
CA MET A 69 8.82 0.78 -12.68
C MET A 69 9.69 1.93 -13.19
N ALA A 70 9.10 3.01 -13.72
CA ALA A 70 9.87 4.16 -14.21
C ALA A 70 10.69 4.88 -13.12
N THR A 71 10.33 4.71 -11.84
CA THR A 71 11.06 5.33 -10.71
C THR A 71 12.22 4.44 -10.23
N TYR A 72 12.10 3.12 -10.36
CA TYR A 72 12.98 2.15 -9.68
C TYR A 72 13.68 1.14 -10.61
N LEU A 73 13.42 1.18 -11.92
CA LEU A 73 14.15 0.46 -12.98
C LEU A 73 14.80 1.46 -13.93
#